data_AF-A0A850HL63-F1
#
_entry.id   AF-A0A850HL63-F1
#
_cell.length_a   1.000
_cell.length_b   1.000
_cell.length_c   1.000
_cell.angle_alpha   90.00
_cell.angle_beta   90.00
_cell.angle_gamma   90.00
#
_symmetry.space_group_name_H-M   'P 1'
#
loop_
_entity.id
_entity.type
_entity.pdbx_description
1 polymer ?
#
loop_
_entity_poly.entity_id
_entity_poly.type
_entity_poly.pdbx_seq_one_letter_code
_entity_poly.pdbx_strand_id
1 'polypeptide(L)' 'MQPKVKERICPACKGTGFPPVEQPVHPGHKIYPVKCKTCDGKGKIPEDK' A
#
# COMPACT_ATOMS: atom_id res chain seq x y z
N MET A 1 -23.76 -7.02 -15.73
CA MET A 1 -23.31 -5.82 -15.00
C MET A 1 -22.20 -6.25 -14.06
N GLN A 2 -20.99 -5.71 -14.22
CA GLN A 2 -19.88 -6.01 -13.31
C GLN A 2 -20.27 -5.55 -11.90
N PRO A 3 -20.12 -6.36 -10.85
CA PRO A 3 -20.35 -5.89 -9.48
C PRO A 3 -19.37 -4.76 -9.24
N LYS A 4 -19.90 -3.58 -8.91
CA LYS A 4 -19.13 -2.41 -8.52
C LYS A 4 -18.55 -2.71 -7.13
N VAL A 5 -17.48 -3.48 -7.08
CA VAL A 5 -16.73 -3.75 -5.85
C VAL A 5 -16.30 -2.38 -5.34
N LYS A 6 -16.83 -1.99 -4.18
CA LYS A 6 -16.45 -0.74 -3.55
C LYS A 6 -15.04 -0.95 -3.05
N GLU A 7 -14.06 -0.33 -3.68
CA GLU A 7 -12.68 -0.37 -3.20
C GLU A 7 -12.45 0.85 -2.30
N ARG A 8 -12.07 0.62 -1.04
CA ARG A 8 -11.64 1.71 -0.16
C ARG A 8 -10.12 1.86 -0.21
N ILE A 9 -9.66 3.10 -0.12
CA ILE A 9 -8.23 3.40 0.03
C ILE A 9 -7.74 2.72 1.31
N CYS A 10 -6.66 1.95 1.22
CA CYS A 10 -6.07 1.30 2.38
C CYS A 10 -5.64 2.36 3.39
N PRO A 11 -6.21 2.39 4.62
CA PRO A 11 -5.87 3.43 5.60
C PRO A 11 -4.44 3.27 6.13
N ALA A 12 -3.89 2.05 6.12
CA ALA A 12 -2.56 1.75 6.65
C ALA A 12 -1.43 2.31 5.77
N CYS A 13 -1.56 2.21 4.44
CA CYS A 13 -0.57 2.77 3.51
C CYS A 13 -1.06 4.02 2.77
N LYS A 14 -2.25 4.54 3.10
CA LYS A 14 -2.86 5.71 2.44
C LYS A 14 -2.92 5.59 0.90
N GLY A 15 -3.15 4.39 0.37
CA GLY A 15 -3.25 4.20 -1.09
C GLY A 15 -1.96 3.84 -1.82
N THR A 16 -0.78 3.92 -1.20
CA THR A 16 0.49 3.69 -1.91
C THR A 16 0.83 2.21 -2.12
N GLY A 17 0.25 1.32 -1.32
CA GLY A 17 0.60 -0.10 -1.27
C GLY A 17 1.89 -0.40 -0.50
N PHE A 18 2.64 0.62 -0.09
CA PHE A 18 3.92 0.46 0.62
C PHE A 18 3.93 1.34 1.88
N PRO A 19 4.53 0.87 2.98
CA PRO A 19 4.74 1.71 4.14
C PRO A 19 5.66 2.88 3.78
N PRO A 20 5.48 4.04 4.42
CA PRO A 20 6.44 5.12 4.32
C PRO A 20 7.79 4.61 4.84
N VAL A 21 8.83 4.72 4.01
CA VAL A 21 10.21 4.41 4.40
C VAL A 21 10.99 5.70 4.45
N GLU A 22 11.77 5.85 5.51
CA GLU A 22 12.73 6.94 5.63
C GLU A 22 13.86 6.73 4.63
N GLN A 23 14.37 7.82 4.05
CA GLN A 23 15.51 7.71 3.16
C GLN A 23 16.76 7.29 3.96
N PRO A 24 17.60 6.40 3.40
CA PRO A 24 18.80 5.98 4.10
C PRO A 24 19.76 7.17 4.24
N VAL A 25 20.31 7.32 5.44
CA VAL A 25 21.31 8.36 5.77
C VAL A 25 22.61 8.17 4.99
N HIS A 26 22.85 6.96 4.48
CA HIS A 26 24.06 6.60 3.78
C HIS A 26 23.87 6.75 2.26
N PRO A 27 24.71 7.56 1.58
CA PRO A 27 24.64 7.71 0.13
C PRO A 27 24.91 6.37 -0.56
N GLY A 28 24.11 6.05 -1.57
CA GLY A 28 24.24 4.82 -2.37
C GLY A 28 23.40 3.64 -1.89
N HIS A 29 22.79 3.70 -0.71
CA HIS A 29 21.85 2.67 -0.27
C HIS A 29 20.43 3.00 -0.75
N LYS A 30 19.70 1.97 -1.22
CA LYS A 30 18.26 2.07 -1.52
C LYS A 30 17.50 1.22 -0.53
N ILE A 31 16.49 1.81 0.12
CA ILE A 31 15.56 1.06 0.96
C ILE A 31 14.38 0.65 0.09
N TYR A 32 14.15 -0.65 -0.01
CA TYR A 32 12.98 -1.21 -0.70
C TYR A 32 11.89 -1.49 0.34
N PRO A 33 10.82 -0.68 0.39
CA PRO A 33 9.76 -0.91 1.35
C PRO A 33 9.06 -2.23 1.07
N VAL A 34 8.81 -3.00 2.14
CA VAL A 34 8.01 -4.22 2.06
C VAL A 34 6.57 -3.88 1.66
N LYS A 35 5.84 -4.78 1.02
CA LYS A 35 4.43 -4.54 0.68
C LYS A 35 3.61 -4.28 1.94
N CYS A 36 2.63 -3.39 1.84
CA CYS A 36 1.67 -3.15 2.92
C CYS A 36 0.90 -4.43 3.21
N LYS A 37 1.01 -4.96 4.43
CA LYS A 37 0.35 -6.21 4.86
C LYS A 37 -1.17 -6.12 4.85
N THR A 38 -1.74 -4.92 4.98
CA THR A 38 -3.18 -4.72 5.08
C THR A 38 -3.88 -4.75 3.72
N CYS A 39 -3.16 -4.48 2.62
CA CYS A 39 -3.69 -4.50 1.26
C CYS A 39 -2.83 -5.31 0.29
N ASP A 40 -1.87 -6.08 0.79
CA ASP A 40 -0.90 -6.88 0.04
C ASP A 40 -0.18 -6.12 -1.09
N GLY A 41 0.07 -4.82 -0.89
CA GLY A 41 0.70 -3.98 -1.90
C GLY A 41 -0.24 -3.38 -2.94
N LYS A 42 -1.55 -3.59 -2.84
CA LYS A 42 -2.53 -3.08 -3.81
C LYS A 42 -2.90 -1.60 -3.60
N GLY A 43 -2.65 -1.05 -2.41
CA GLY A 43 -3.03 0.32 -2.04
C GLY A 43 -4.53 0.50 -1.78
N LYS A 44 -5.38 -0.40 -2.29
CA LYS A 44 -6.82 -0.42 -2.08
C LYS A 44 -7.23 -1.76 -1.48
N ILE A 45 -8.27 -1.73 -0.65
CA ILE A 45 -8.85 -2.92 -0.05
C ILE A 45 -10.27 -3.04 -0.61
N PRO A 46 -10.64 -4.20 -1.20
CA PRO A 46 -12.03 -4.43 -1.58
C PRO A 46 -12.87 -4.43 -0.32
N GLU A 47 -13.88 -3.57 -0.29
CA GLU A 47 -14.91 -3.52 0.72
C GLU A 47 -15.94 -4.61 0.38
N ASP A 48 -15.49 -5.87 0.46
CA ASP A 48 -16.37 -7.02 0.38
C ASP A 48 -17.01 -7.23 1.74
N LYS A 49 -18.33 -7.11 1.70
CA LYS A 49 -19.37 -7.11 2.73
C LYS A 49 -19.21 -8.16 3.83
#